data_AF-A0A3B3RSR6-F1
#
_entry.id   AF-A0A3B3RSR6-F1
#
_cell.length_a   1.000
_cell.length_b   1.000
_cell.length_c   1.000
_cell.angle_alpha   90.00
_cell.angle_beta   90.00
_cell.angle_gamma   90.00
#
_symmetry.space_group_name_H-M   'P 1'
#
loop_
_entity.id
_entity.type
_entity.pdbx_description
1 polymer ?
#
loop_
_entity_poly.entity_id
_entity_poly.type
_entity_poly.pdbx_seq_one_letter_code
_entity_poly.pdbx_strand_id
1 'polypeptide(L)'
;MSRLRLAAGGAILKLAQEPCYHDIITPEQFHLCALVINDECYQVRQIFAQKLHMALVKLLLPLEYLAVFSLCAKDPVKERRAHARQCLLKNITVRREYVKQNPMAHGQCPRPPGAPFTFHVQSASV
;
A
#
# COMPACT_ATOMS: atom_id res chain seq x y z
N MET A 1 -4.21 -8.41 -21.49
CA MET A 1 -3.10 -8.45 -20.51
C MET A 1 -3.39 -7.72 -19.19
N SER A 2 -4.16 -6.63 -19.17
CA SER A 2 -4.46 -5.84 -17.95
C SER A 2 -4.99 -6.63 -16.73
N ARG A 3 -5.88 -7.62 -16.95
CA ARG A 3 -6.45 -8.45 -15.87
C ARG A 3 -5.41 -9.30 -15.14
N LEU A 4 -4.37 -9.76 -15.83
CA LEU A 4 -3.30 -10.57 -15.23
C LEU A 4 -2.39 -9.71 -14.35
N ARG A 5 -2.08 -8.47 -14.75
CA ARG A 5 -1.31 -7.53 -13.91
C ARG A 5 -2.04 -7.23 -12.60
N LEU A 6 -3.34 -6.97 -12.69
CA LEU A 6 -4.19 -6.78 -11.50
C LEU A 6 -4.25 -8.04 -10.62
N ALA A 7 -4.34 -9.22 -11.22
CA ALA A 7 -4.36 -10.48 -10.49
C ALA A 7 -3.03 -10.73 -9.76
N ALA A 8 -1.90 -10.50 -10.43
CA ALA A 8 -0.56 -10.65 -9.87
C ALA A 8 -0.33 -9.68 -8.71
N GLY A 9 -0.58 -8.38 -8.90
CA GLY A 9 -0.48 -7.39 -7.82
C GLY A 9 -1.42 -7.72 -6.66
N GLY A 10 -2.64 -8.15 -6.97
CA GLY A 10 -3.60 -8.61 -5.96
C GLY A 10 -3.15 -9.85 -5.20
N ALA A 11 -2.41 -10.77 -5.83
CA ALA A 11 -1.85 -11.96 -5.19
C ALA A 11 -0.72 -11.59 -4.21
N ILE A 12 0.20 -10.71 -4.61
CA ILE A 12 1.25 -10.19 -3.73
C ILE A 12 0.63 -9.49 -2.51
N LEU A 13 -0.41 -8.66 -2.69
CA LEU A 13 -1.11 -8.05 -1.56
C LEU A 13 -1.76 -9.07 -0.62
N LYS A 14 -2.19 -10.24 -1.12
CA LYS A 14 -2.73 -11.30 -0.26
C LYS A 14 -1.62 -12.01 0.50
N LEU A 15 -0.52 -12.36 -0.16
CA LEU A 15 0.62 -13.01 0.49
C LEU A 15 1.20 -12.11 1.59
N ALA A 16 1.33 -10.81 1.33
CA ALA A 16 1.83 -9.84 2.30
C ALA A 16 0.94 -9.66 3.54
N GLN A 17 -0.30 -10.18 3.54
CA GLN A 17 -1.16 -10.19 4.72
C GLN A 17 -0.86 -11.35 5.68
N GLU A 18 -0.17 -12.38 5.21
CA GLU A 18 0.21 -13.53 6.02
C GLU A 18 1.67 -13.37 6.48
N PRO A 19 1.94 -13.29 7.80
CA PRO A 19 3.29 -13.02 8.30
C PRO A 19 4.36 -14.00 7.81
N CYS A 20 3.99 -15.26 7.53
CA CYS A 20 4.92 -16.28 7.05
C CYS A 20 5.51 -16.00 5.66
N TYR A 21 4.89 -15.13 4.86
CA TYR A 21 5.43 -14.72 3.57
C TYR A 21 6.17 -13.39 3.61
N HIS A 22 6.22 -12.70 4.76
CA HIS A 22 6.86 -11.38 4.86
C HIS A 22 8.34 -11.43 4.46
N ASP A 23 9.08 -12.43 4.96
CA ASP A 23 10.51 -12.61 4.66
C ASP A 23 10.76 -13.20 3.25
N ILE A 24 9.71 -13.70 2.59
CA ILE A 24 9.78 -14.32 1.25
C ILE A 24 9.57 -13.27 0.16
N ILE A 25 8.77 -12.24 0.43
CA ILE A 25 8.51 -11.17 -0.53
C ILE A 25 9.75 -10.28 -0.62
N THR A 26 10.45 -10.40 -1.74
CA THR A 26 11.66 -9.60 -1.98
C THR A 26 11.31 -8.11 -2.15
N PRO A 27 12.25 -7.20 -1.83
CA PRO A 27 12.06 -5.76 -2.09
C PRO A 27 11.71 -5.45 -3.56
N GLU A 28 12.28 -6.19 -4.50
CA GLU A 28 11.98 -6.05 -5.93
C GLU A 28 10.51 -6.39 -6.24
N GLN A 29 10.01 -7.52 -5.73
CA GLN A 29 8.60 -7.91 -5.89
C GLN A 29 7.65 -6.91 -5.25
N PHE A 30 8.02 -6.36 -4.09
CA PHE A 30 7.28 -5.26 -3.47
C PHE A 30 7.23 -4.02 -4.37
N HIS A 31 8.36 -3.57 -4.90
CA HIS A 31 8.42 -2.43 -5.80
C HIS A 31 7.60 -2.65 -7.07
N LEU A 32 7.74 -3.80 -7.73
CA LEU A 32 6.94 -4.15 -8.91
C LEU A 32 5.43 -4.17 -8.61
N CYS A 33 5.04 -4.70 -7.44
CA CYS A 33 3.65 -4.67 -6.98
C CYS A 33 3.16 -3.23 -6.75
N ALA A 34 3.98 -2.37 -6.15
CA ALA A 34 3.65 -0.98 -5.87
C ALA A 34 3.35 -0.19 -7.17
N LEU A 35 4.10 -0.45 -8.25
CA LEU A 35 3.92 0.21 -9.54
C LEU A 35 2.56 -0.05 -10.21
N VAL A 36 1.86 -1.13 -9.83
CA VAL A 36 0.49 -1.43 -10.32
C VAL A 36 -0.50 -0.30 -10.02
N ILE A 37 -0.22 0.54 -9.01
CA ILE A 37 -1.07 1.69 -8.70
C ILE A 37 -1.07 2.77 -9.80
N ASN A 38 -0.04 2.77 -10.65
CA ASN A 38 0.17 3.66 -11.80
C ASN A 38 0.07 2.91 -13.15
N ASP A 39 -0.56 1.72 -13.18
CA ASP A 39 -0.80 0.95 -14.41
C ASP A 39 -1.44 1.82 -15.52
N GLU A 40 -1.10 1.57 -16.79
CA GLU A 40 -1.69 2.28 -17.93
C GLU A 40 -3.24 2.20 -17.95
N CYS A 41 -3.80 1.07 -17.51
CA CYS A 41 -5.23 0.82 -17.48
C CYS A 41 -5.86 1.42 -16.23
N TYR A 42 -6.76 2.38 -16.41
CA TYR A 42 -7.47 3.07 -15.34
C TYR A 42 -8.16 2.10 -14.35
N GLN A 43 -8.83 1.06 -14.87
CA GLN A 43 -9.54 0.08 -14.06
C GLN A 43 -8.58 -0.73 -13.17
N VAL A 44 -7.37 -1.03 -13.66
CA VAL A 44 -6.33 -1.70 -12.85
C VAL A 44 -5.90 -0.79 -11.71
N ARG A 45 -5.57 0.48 -12.00
CA ARG A 45 -5.22 1.49 -10.98
C ARG A 45 -6.30 1.62 -9.91
N GLN A 46 -7.56 1.70 -10.34
CA GLN A 46 -8.72 1.84 -9.46
C GLN A 46 -8.90 0.63 -8.55
N ILE A 47 -8.99 -0.57 -9.12
CA ILE A 47 -9.26 -1.79 -8.35
C ILE A 47 -8.08 -2.13 -7.43
N PHE A 48 -6.85 -1.93 -7.88
CA PHE A 48 -5.66 -2.16 -7.06
C PHE A 48 -5.64 -1.22 -5.84
N ALA A 49 -5.86 0.08 -6.03
CA ALA A 49 -5.92 1.04 -4.92
C ALA A 49 -7.02 0.70 -3.90
N GLN A 50 -8.17 0.22 -4.36
CA GLN A 50 -9.25 -0.23 -3.47
C GLN A 50 -8.83 -1.47 -2.65
N LYS A 51 -8.21 -2.47 -3.28
CA LYS A 51 -7.71 -3.67 -2.60
C LYS A 51 -6.66 -3.31 -1.53
N LEU A 52 -5.70 -2.47 -1.91
CA LEU A 52 -4.68 -1.93 -1.02
C LEU A 52 -5.31 -1.20 0.18
N HIS A 53 -6.25 -0.28 -0.08
CA HIS A 53 -6.93 0.47 0.96
C HIS A 53 -7.67 -0.42 1.94
N MET A 54 -8.44 -1.39 1.44
CA MET A 54 -9.24 -2.30 2.27
C MET A 54 -8.34 -3.14 3.19
N ALA A 55 -7.26 -3.71 2.68
CA ALA A 55 -6.35 -4.51 3.48
C ALA A 55 -5.61 -3.67 4.53
N LEU A 56 -5.21 -2.44 4.18
CA LEU A 56 -4.58 -1.51 5.12
C LEU A 56 -5.52 -1.04 6.23
N VAL A 57 -6.81 -0.78 5.94
CA VAL A 57 -7.80 -0.35 6.94
C VAL A 57 -8.15 -1.50 7.89
N LYS A 58 -8.14 -2.74 7.39
CA LYS A 58 -8.28 -3.94 8.23
C LYS A 58 -7.04 -4.27 9.07
N LEU A 59 -5.96 -3.47 8.95
CA LEU A 59 -4.68 -3.68 9.63
C LEU A 59 -4.02 -5.02 9.27
N LEU A 60 -4.33 -5.59 8.10
CA LEU A 60 -3.77 -6.85 7.64
C LEU A 60 -2.48 -6.67 6.84
N LEU A 61 -2.27 -5.49 6.25
CA LEU A 61 -1.04 -5.20 5.51
C LEU A 61 0.00 -4.47 6.37
N PRO A 62 1.30 -4.78 6.18
CA PRO A 62 2.40 -4.03 6.76
C PRO A 62 2.31 -2.55 6.41
N LEU A 63 2.85 -1.72 7.31
CA LEU A 63 2.69 -0.28 7.25
C LEU A 63 3.45 0.36 6.07
N GLU A 64 4.53 -0.26 5.59
CA GLU A 64 5.25 0.18 4.39
C GLU A 64 4.36 0.25 3.14
N TYR A 65 3.30 -0.56 3.04
CA TYR A 65 2.36 -0.54 1.92
C TYR A 65 1.55 0.76 1.85
N LEU A 66 1.50 1.57 2.92
CA LEU A 66 0.92 2.92 2.84
C LEU A 66 1.75 3.84 1.93
N ALA A 67 3.06 3.63 1.81
CA ALA A 67 3.93 4.44 0.95
C ALA A 67 3.51 4.37 -0.52
N VAL A 68 2.86 3.28 -0.95
CA VAL A 68 2.39 3.09 -2.33
C VAL A 68 1.40 4.20 -2.75
N PHE A 69 0.58 4.72 -1.84
CA PHE A 69 -0.33 5.83 -2.17
C PHE A 69 0.40 7.14 -2.51
N SER A 70 1.67 7.31 -2.09
CA SER A 70 2.46 8.48 -2.49
C SER A 70 2.76 8.48 -3.99
N LEU A 71 2.81 7.30 -4.63
CA LEU A 71 3.04 7.19 -6.08
C LEU A 71 1.88 7.71 -6.91
N CYS A 72 0.68 7.78 -6.32
CA CYS A 72 -0.49 8.37 -6.97
C CYS A 72 -0.32 9.86 -7.26
N ALA A 73 0.67 10.56 -6.68
CA ALA A 73 0.94 11.96 -6.98
C ALA A 73 1.14 12.23 -8.49
N LYS A 74 1.62 11.23 -9.23
CA LYS A 74 1.82 11.28 -10.69
C LYS A 74 0.59 10.79 -11.49
N ASP A 75 -0.51 10.36 -10.87
CA ASP A 75 -1.69 9.87 -11.60
C ASP A 75 -2.30 11.02 -12.44
N PRO A 76 -2.59 10.81 -13.74
CA PRO A 76 -3.14 11.85 -14.61
C PRO A 76 -4.54 12.31 -14.19
N VAL A 77 -5.30 11.48 -13.46
CA VAL A 77 -6.69 11.76 -13.06
C VAL A 77 -6.72 12.46 -11.70
N LYS A 78 -7.36 13.64 -11.62
CA LYS A 78 -7.39 14.45 -10.39
C LYS A 78 -8.13 13.74 -9.25
N GLU A 79 -9.23 13.08 -9.57
CA GLU A 79 -10.08 12.33 -8.65
C GLU A 79 -9.30 11.17 -8.00
N ARG A 80 -8.40 10.53 -8.76
CA ARG A 80 -7.52 9.46 -8.26
C ARG A 80 -6.54 9.99 -7.20
N ARG A 81 -5.94 11.15 -7.45
CA ARG A 81 -5.05 11.83 -6.48
C ARG A 81 -5.80 12.17 -5.20
N ALA A 82 -7.00 12.73 -5.33
CA ALA A 82 -7.87 13.04 -4.20
C ALA A 82 -8.25 11.78 -3.40
N HIS A 83 -8.61 10.69 -4.10
CA HIS A 83 -8.93 9.40 -3.49
C HIS A 83 -7.74 8.81 -2.72
N ALA A 84 -6.54 8.81 -3.31
CA ALA A 84 -5.33 8.33 -2.65
C ALA A 84 -5.03 9.10 -1.34
N ARG A 85 -5.16 10.43 -1.39
CA ARG A 85 -5.04 11.28 -0.19
C ARG A 85 -6.08 10.93 0.88
N GLN A 86 -7.33 10.70 0.49
CA GLN A 86 -8.38 10.29 1.41
C GLN A 86 -8.07 8.91 2.04
N CYS A 87 -7.61 7.94 1.25
CA CYS A 87 -7.21 6.63 1.72
C CYS A 87 -6.05 6.68 2.73
N LEU A 88 -5.07 7.56 2.49
CA LEU A 88 -3.96 7.82 3.42
C LEU A 88 -4.48 8.35 4.76
N LEU A 89 -5.26 9.44 4.73
CA LEU A 89 -5.79 10.08 5.94
C LEU A 89 -6.65 9.10 6.76
N LYS A 90 -7.52 8.34 6.10
CA LYS A 90 -8.37 7.35 6.77
C LYS A 90 -7.53 6.26 7.45
N ASN A 91 -6.49 5.76 6.80
CA ASN A 91 -5.61 4.76 7.39
C ASN A 91 -4.81 5.28 8.59
N ILE A 92 -4.37 6.54 8.54
CA ILE A 92 -3.71 7.21 9.66
C ILE A 92 -4.67 7.30 10.84
N THR A 93 -5.90 7.78 10.61
CA THR A 93 -6.92 7.88 11.65
C THR A 93 -7.22 6.52 12.28
N VAL A 94 -7.51 5.49 11.48
CA VAL A 94 -7.82 4.14 11.96
C VAL A 94 -6.69 3.58 12.82
N ARG A 95 -5.43 3.73 12.40
CA ARG A 95 -4.27 3.26 13.18
C ARG A 95 -4.08 4.03 14.48
N ARG A 96 -4.25 5.35 14.47
CA ARG A 96 -4.17 6.18 15.69
C ARG A 96 -5.23 5.77 16.71
N GLU A 97 -6.47 5.56 16.26
CA GLU A 97 -7.55 5.07 17.13
C GLU A 97 -7.27 3.66 17.66
N TYR A 98 -6.77 2.76 16.81
CA TYR A 98 -6.40 1.40 17.23
C TYR A 98 -5.36 1.41 18.34
N VAL A 99 -4.30 2.21 18.20
CA VAL A 99 -3.24 2.36 19.22
C VAL A 99 -3.80 2.97 20.51
N LYS A 100 -4.67 3.97 20.41
CA LYS A 100 -5.32 4.60 21.57
C LYS A 100 -6.17 3.60 22.35
N GLN A 101 -6.86 2.69 21.65
CA GLN A 101 -7.70 1.65 22.26
C GLN A 101 -6.91 0.43 22.75
N ASN A 102 -5.71 0.21 22.21
CA ASN A 102 -4.86 -0.94 22.51
C ASN A 102 -3.43 -0.49 22.90
N PRO A 103 -3.22 0.05 24.12
CA PRO A 103 -1.91 0.60 24.53
C PRO A 103 -0.77 -0.42 24.50
N MET A 104 -1.06 -1.71 24.67
CA MET A 104 -0.08 -2.80 24.59
C MET A 104 0.31 -3.17 23.15
N ALA A 105 -0.42 -2.70 22.13
CA ALA A 105 -0.09 -2.92 20.73
C ALA A 105 1.09 -2.05 20.25
N HIS A 106 1.59 -1.13 21.08
CA HIS A 106 2.74 -0.28 20.78
C HIS A 106 4.02 -1.06 20.44
N GLY A 107 4.15 -2.32 20.88
CA GLY A 107 5.27 -3.20 20.56
C GLY A 107 5.08 -4.07 19.31
N GLN A 108 3.85 -4.23 18.81
CA GLN A 108 3.54 -5.08 17.64
C GLN A 108 3.20 -4.28 16.39
N CYS A 109 2.98 -2.97 16.51
CA CYS A 109 2.87 -2.09 15.35
C CYS A 109 4.30 -1.73 14.93
N PRO A 110 4.87 -2.31 13.85
CA PRO A 110 6.20 -1.94 13.40
C PRO A 110 6.12 -0.46 13.05
N ARG A 111 6.80 0.40 13.82
CA ARG A 111 6.91 1.81 13.46
C ARG A 111 7.60 1.83 12.11
N PRO A 112 7.03 2.48 11.09
CA PRO A 112 7.76 2.61 9.86
C PRO A 112 8.86 3.65 10.16
N PRO A 113 10.10 3.44 9.71
CA PRO A 113 10.93 4.59 9.44
C PRO A 113 10.22 5.29 8.26
N GLY A 114 9.45 6.34 8.56
CA GLY A 114 8.51 6.97 7.61
C GLY A 114 9.16 7.72 6.44
N ALA A 115 10.49 7.83 6.45
CA ALA A 115 11.28 8.44 5.40
C ALA A 115 12.03 7.41 4.51
N PRO A 116 12.76 6.39 5.00
CA PRO A 116 13.53 5.51 4.12
C PRO A 116 12.69 4.76 3.06
N PHE A 117 11.48 4.30 3.40
CA PHE A 117 10.69 3.48 2.47
C PHE A 117 9.95 4.28 1.40
N THR A 118 9.43 5.47 1.73
CA THR A 118 8.83 6.37 0.73
C THR A 118 9.89 6.81 -0.27
N PHE A 119 11.10 7.11 0.19
CA PHE A 119 12.24 7.44 -0.67
C PHE A 119 12.68 6.25 -1.54
N HIS A 120 12.74 5.03 -0.99
CA HIS A 120 13.05 3.83 -1.78
C HIS A 120 12.01 3.54 -2.87
N VAL A 121 10.72 3.60 -2.54
CA VAL A 121 9.64 3.38 -3.52
C VAL A 121 9.63 4.45 -4.61
N GLN A 122 9.95 5.71 -4.27
CA GLN A 122 10.08 6.79 -5.24
C GLN A 122 11.31 6.64 -6.13
N SER A 123 12.45 6.20 -5.60
CA SER A 123 13.69 5.98 -6.36
C SER A 123 13.57 4.87 -7.42
N ALA A 124 12.72 3.87 -7.18
CA ALA A 124 12.42 2.81 -8.17
C ALA A 124 11.42 3.24 -9.25
N SER A 125 10.84 4.45 -9.14
CA SER A 125 9.86 5.00 -10.08
C SER A 125 10.42 6.13 -10.95
N VAL A 126 11.75 6.30 -10.97
CA VAL A 126 12.50 7.25 -11.81
C VAL A 126 13.23 6.48 -12.90
#